data_AF-A0A0P9LL73-F1
#
_entry.id   AF-A0A0P9LL73-F1
#
_cell.length_a   1.000
_cell.length_b   1.000
_cell.length_c   1.000
_cell.angle_alpha   90.00
_cell.angle_beta   90.00
_cell.angle_gamma   90.00
#
_symmetry.space_group_name_H-M   'P 1'
#
loop_
_entity.id
_entity.type
_entity.pdbx_description
1 polymer ?
#
loop_
_entity_poly.entity_id
_entity_poly.type
_entity_poly.pdbx_seq_one_letter_code
_entity_poly.pdbx_strand_id
1 'polypeptide(L)'
;MMYRNVVAAVVRALAAETINSAGGCDFEPKVQCAKQKGEIVGKEAALLADCIVHKLLHAQLSPRQWNALVAKYSTHKGRKIDSIGRLVAVVKSSAPQRFTQQAVLVWAVPQQSKGIQRQVREVAAPESRTDEEGTGKWDWRNKAAQDSTERANRHARSIAETRSGEMIVLAASNYDMTSWDSQGLTERTYQRWNKAIRDGLEGIVNEALTEAQHLLEVAGVLENEAA
;
A
#
# COMPACT_ATOMS: atom_id res chain seq x y z
N MET A 1 6.71 -26.28 -10.38
CA MET A 1 7.20 -24.91 -10.67
C MET A 1 6.90 -24.02 -9.47
N MET A 2 7.50 -22.83 -9.37
CA MET A 2 7.56 -22.05 -8.13
C MET A 2 6.41 -21.07 -7.91
N TYR A 3 5.77 -20.62 -9.00
CA TYR A 3 4.65 -19.68 -8.96
C TYR A 3 3.53 -20.12 -9.90
N ARG A 4 2.29 -19.96 -9.43
CA ARG A 4 1.07 -20.27 -10.18
C ARG A 4 0.73 -19.23 -11.24
N ASN A 5 1.04 -17.96 -10.99
CA ASN A 5 0.80 -16.87 -11.93
C ASN A 5 1.80 -15.72 -11.73
N VAL A 6 1.88 -14.86 -12.74
CA VAL A 6 2.82 -13.72 -12.82
C VAL A 6 2.60 -12.74 -11.67
N VAL A 7 1.35 -12.44 -11.34
CA VAL A 7 1.02 -11.49 -10.25
C VAL A 7 1.52 -12.04 -8.92
N ALA A 8 1.33 -13.32 -8.64
CA ALA A 8 1.84 -13.98 -7.43
C ALA A 8 3.37 -13.95 -7.38
N ALA A 9 4.05 -14.13 -8.51
CA ALA A 9 5.50 -14.02 -8.61
C ALA A 9 5.99 -12.60 -8.32
N VAL A 10 5.39 -11.58 -8.93
CA VAL A 10 5.73 -10.17 -8.71
C VAL A 10 5.48 -9.76 -7.27
N VAL A 11 4.32 -10.12 -6.69
CA VAL A 11 3.98 -9.78 -5.30
C VAL A 11 4.95 -10.45 -4.32
N ARG A 12 5.27 -11.74 -4.50
CA ARG A 12 6.26 -12.45 -3.66
C ARG A 12 7.65 -11.84 -3.80
N ALA A 13 8.09 -11.56 -5.02
CA ALA A 13 9.39 -10.94 -5.28
C ALA A 13 9.53 -9.54 -4.66
N LEU A 14 8.46 -8.73 -4.71
CA LEU A 14 8.44 -7.41 -4.08
C LEU A 14 8.39 -7.50 -2.54
N ALA A 15 7.77 -8.54 -1.98
CA ALA A 15 7.74 -8.78 -0.54
C ALA A 15 9.06 -9.37 -0.01
N ALA A 16 9.73 -10.23 -0.77
CA ALA A 16 10.98 -10.86 -0.37
C ALA A 16 12.10 -9.84 -0.14
N GLU A 17 12.12 -8.77 -0.92
CA GLU A 17 13.08 -7.68 -0.73
C GLU A 17 12.88 -6.90 0.57
N THR A 18 11.65 -6.88 1.11
CA THR A 18 11.33 -6.15 2.34
C THR A 18 11.63 -6.93 3.60
N ILE A 19 12.02 -8.20 3.46
CA ILE A 19 12.46 -9.03 4.57
C ILE A 19 13.85 -8.54 4.97
N ASN A 20 13.88 -7.63 5.94
CA ASN A 20 15.13 -7.22 6.56
C ASN A 20 15.56 -8.24 7.62
N SER A 21 16.86 -8.23 7.89
CA SER A 21 17.53 -9.12 8.83
C SER A 21 17.39 -8.70 10.29
N ALA A 22 16.42 -7.84 10.66
CA ALA A 22 16.35 -7.19 11.97
C ALA A 22 16.08 -8.14 13.16
N GLY A 23 15.96 -9.45 12.92
CA GLY A 23 15.91 -10.49 13.95
C GLY A 23 17.17 -11.37 14.04
N GLY A 24 18.25 -11.04 13.34
CA GLY A 24 19.45 -11.88 13.25
C GLY A 24 19.38 -12.81 12.04
N CYS A 25 20.00 -12.40 10.93
CA CYS A 25 20.39 -13.38 9.93
C CYS A 25 21.52 -14.22 10.51
N ASP A 26 21.25 -15.50 10.76
CA ASP A 26 22.31 -16.49 10.83
C ASP A 26 23.04 -16.47 9.47
N PHE A 27 24.22 -15.84 9.42
CA PHE A 27 25.10 -15.84 8.24
C PHE A 27 25.83 -17.18 8.06
N GLU A 28 25.66 -18.11 9.00
CA GLU A 28 26.08 -19.48 8.77
C GLU A 28 25.33 -20.02 7.56
N PRO A 29 26.03 -20.57 6.55
CA PRO A 29 25.37 -21.22 5.43
C PRO A 29 24.60 -22.42 5.97
N LYS A 30 23.31 -22.24 6.28
CA LYS A 30 22.40 -23.34 6.69
C LYS A 30 22.28 -24.43 5.62
N VAL A 31 22.77 -24.16 4.40
CA VAL A 31 23.11 -25.14 3.36
C VAL A 31 23.95 -26.31 3.89
N GLN A 32 24.76 -26.07 4.93
CA GLN A 32 25.59 -27.08 5.61
C GLN A 32 24.91 -27.74 6.82
N CYS A 33 23.84 -27.14 7.36
CA CYS A 33 23.13 -27.60 8.56
C CYS A 33 21.77 -28.26 8.26
N ALA A 34 21.32 -28.25 7.00
CA ALA A 34 20.12 -28.99 6.59
C ALA A 34 20.31 -30.51 6.74
N LYS A 35 19.23 -31.23 7.08
CA LYS A 35 19.22 -32.69 7.23
C LYS A 35 19.69 -33.45 5.98
N GLN A 36 19.73 -32.78 4.82
CA GLN A 36 20.38 -33.22 3.59
C GLN A 36 21.54 -32.25 3.31
N LYS A 37 22.78 -32.75 3.33
CA LYS A 37 23.97 -31.94 3.05
C LYS A 37 23.85 -31.28 1.67
N GLY A 38 23.88 -29.95 1.62
CA GLY A 38 24.12 -29.20 0.38
C GLY A 38 22.90 -28.63 -0.34
N GLU A 39 21.67 -28.84 0.14
CA GLU A 39 20.46 -28.37 -0.55
C GLU A 39 19.63 -27.42 0.31
N ILE A 40 19.30 -26.23 -0.22
CA ILE A 40 18.35 -25.30 0.39
C ILE A 40 16.96 -25.81 0.04
N VAL A 41 16.16 -26.16 1.05
CA VAL A 41 14.83 -26.76 0.85
C VAL A 41 13.75 -25.92 1.53
N GLY A 42 12.53 -25.94 0.99
CA GLY A 42 11.35 -25.36 1.62
C GLY A 42 11.32 -23.83 1.56
N LYS A 43 11.11 -23.18 2.71
CA LYS A 43 10.87 -21.72 2.78
C LYS A 43 12.08 -20.89 2.36
N GLU A 44 13.28 -21.34 2.73
CA GLU A 44 14.53 -20.63 2.37
C GLU A 44 14.79 -20.71 0.86
N ALA A 45 14.46 -21.84 0.24
CA ALA A 45 14.57 -22.01 -1.22
C ALA A 45 13.59 -21.10 -1.95
N ALA A 46 12.34 -21.04 -1.48
CA ALA A 46 11.33 -20.15 -2.02
C ALA A 46 11.74 -18.67 -1.89
N LEU A 47 12.30 -18.27 -0.74
CA LEU A 47 12.77 -16.92 -0.51
C LEU A 47 13.95 -16.55 -1.42
N LEU A 48 14.96 -17.43 -1.54
CA LEU A 48 16.08 -17.21 -2.44
C LEU A 48 15.58 -16.99 -3.86
N ALA A 49 14.60 -17.79 -4.27
CA ALA A 49 14.07 -17.73 -5.60
C ALA A 49 13.18 -16.48 -5.83
N ASP A 50 12.47 -16.01 -4.80
CA ASP A 50 11.79 -14.69 -4.80
C ASP A 50 12.80 -13.55 -4.97
N CYS A 51 13.95 -13.59 -4.29
CA CYS A 51 15.03 -12.61 -4.41
C CYS A 51 15.69 -12.62 -5.79
N ILE A 52 15.87 -13.79 -6.41
CA ILE A 52 16.38 -13.90 -7.79
C ILE A 52 15.38 -13.29 -8.77
N VAL A 53 14.10 -13.64 -8.65
CA VAL A 53 13.04 -13.06 -9.49
C VAL A 53 12.98 -11.55 -9.34
N HIS A 54 13.10 -11.04 -8.11
CA HIS A 54 13.17 -9.60 -7.86
C HIS A 54 14.30 -8.95 -8.65
N LYS A 55 15.53 -9.46 -8.51
CA LYS A 55 16.70 -8.91 -9.23
C LYS A 55 16.54 -8.99 -10.75
N LEU A 56 15.98 -10.10 -11.25
CA LEU A 56 15.75 -10.30 -12.68
C LEU A 56 14.76 -9.27 -13.21
N LEU A 57 13.59 -9.12 -12.56
CA LEU A 57 12.57 -8.17 -12.98
C LEU A 57 13.06 -6.72 -12.90
N HIS A 58 13.78 -6.36 -11.83
CA HIS A 58 14.35 -5.02 -11.67
C HIS A 58 15.41 -4.68 -12.73
N ALA A 59 16.18 -5.69 -13.18
CA ALA A 59 17.21 -5.49 -14.19
C ALA A 59 16.65 -5.39 -15.62
N GLN A 60 15.55 -6.10 -15.91
CA GLN A 60 15.02 -6.23 -17.26
C GLN A 60 13.87 -5.27 -17.58
N LEU A 61 13.02 -4.95 -16.59
CA LEU A 61 11.91 -4.03 -16.79
C LEU A 61 12.42 -2.59 -16.87
N SER A 62 11.78 -1.77 -17.70
CA SER A 62 12.10 -0.34 -17.74
C SER A 62 11.80 0.32 -16.38
N PRO A 63 12.48 1.42 -16.02
CA PRO A 63 12.22 2.12 -14.76
C PRO A 63 10.76 2.54 -14.59
N ARG A 64 10.07 2.87 -15.69
CA ARG A 64 8.65 3.25 -15.67
C ARG A 64 7.76 2.05 -15.28
N GLN A 65 7.98 0.90 -15.89
CA GLN A 65 7.26 -0.34 -15.58
C GLN A 65 7.55 -0.82 -14.16
N TRP A 66 8.82 -0.80 -13.75
CA TRP A 66 9.20 -1.17 -12.39
C TRP A 66 8.52 -0.30 -11.34
N ASN A 67 8.55 1.03 -11.50
CA ASN A 67 7.89 1.94 -10.58
C ASN A 67 6.36 1.72 -10.54
N ALA A 68 5.74 1.36 -11.67
CA ALA A 68 4.31 1.02 -11.71
C ALA A 68 4.00 -0.24 -10.89
N LEU A 69 4.80 -1.30 -11.03
CA LEU A 69 4.65 -2.54 -10.24
C LEU A 69 4.88 -2.29 -8.75
N VAL A 70 5.94 -1.56 -8.38
CA VAL A 70 6.23 -1.21 -6.99
C VAL A 70 5.10 -0.37 -6.40
N ALA A 71 4.62 0.65 -7.13
CA ALA A 71 3.52 1.49 -6.66
C ALA A 71 2.24 0.68 -6.44
N LYS A 72 1.92 -0.27 -7.33
CA LYS A 72 0.72 -1.10 -7.23
C LYS A 72 0.82 -2.14 -6.11
N TYR A 73 1.88 -2.94 -6.11
CA TYR A 73 1.95 -4.19 -5.37
C TYR A 73 2.90 -4.19 -4.16
N SER A 74 3.81 -3.22 -4.03
CA SER A 74 4.76 -3.21 -2.91
C SER A 74 4.06 -3.01 -1.56
N THR A 75 4.59 -3.69 -0.55
CA THR A 75 4.22 -3.56 0.86
C THR A 75 5.07 -2.53 1.60
N HIS A 76 6.23 -2.10 1.05
CA HIS A 76 7.13 -1.19 1.73
C HIS A 76 6.77 0.29 1.50
N LYS A 77 6.44 1.01 2.58
CA LYS A 77 5.98 2.40 2.53
C LYS A 77 6.88 3.33 1.74
N GLY A 78 8.17 3.38 2.11
CA GLY A 78 9.10 4.36 1.52
C GLY A 78 9.32 4.14 0.02
N ARG A 79 9.41 2.87 -0.39
CA ARG A 79 9.64 2.49 -1.79
C ARG A 79 8.39 2.74 -2.63
N LYS A 80 7.23 2.38 -2.08
CA LYS A 80 5.94 2.67 -2.71
C LYS A 80 5.73 4.17 -2.91
N ILE A 81 6.03 5.00 -1.90
CA ILE A 81 5.94 6.47 -2.01
C ILE A 81 6.94 7.02 -3.03
N ASP A 82 8.19 6.56 -3.02
CA ASP A 82 9.21 6.99 -4.00
C ASP A 82 8.80 6.63 -5.43
N SER A 83 8.33 5.41 -5.67
CA SER A 83 7.82 4.99 -6.98
C SER A 83 6.58 5.78 -7.41
N ILE A 84 5.66 6.10 -6.48
CA ILE A 84 4.52 7.00 -6.76
C ILE A 84 5.03 8.38 -7.21
N GLY A 85 6.01 8.96 -6.52
CA GLY A 85 6.60 10.24 -6.89
C GLY A 85 7.23 10.24 -8.29
N ARG A 86 7.95 9.17 -8.63
CA ARG A 86 8.53 8.97 -9.97
C ARG A 86 7.46 8.82 -11.05
N LEU A 87 6.35 8.14 -10.77
CA LEU A 87 5.23 8.02 -11.71
C LEU A 87 4.55 9.36 -11.95
N VAL A 88 4.30 10.14 -10.89
CA VAL A 88 3.69 11.49 -11.01
C VAL A 88 4.48 12.37 -11.98
N ALA A 89 5.81 12.29 -11.96
CA ALA A 89 6.66 13.08 -12.86
C ALA A 89 6.55 12.67 -14.35
N VAL A 90 6.12 11.44 -14.63
CA VAL A 90 6.09 10.86 -15.99
C VAL A 90 4.66 10.85 -16.57
N VAL A 91 3.62 10.85 -15.73
CA VAL A 91 2.22 10.83 -16.17
C VAL A 91 1.85 12.13 -16.88
N LYS A 92 1.53 12.03 -18.17
CA LYS A 92 0.99 13.14 -18.95
C LYS A 92 -0.51 13.26 -18.71
N SER A 93 -0.94 14.38 -18.13
CA SER A 93 -2.36 14.67 -17.87
C SER A 93 -2.66 16.13 -18.20
N SER A 94 -3.89 16.41 -18.62
CA SER A 94 -4.41 17.78 -18.73
C SER A 94 -4.89 18.35 -17.40
N ALA A 95 -4.93 17.52 -16.35
CA ALA A 95 -5.32 17.94 -15.01
C ALA A 95 -4.21 18.74 -14.32
N PRO A 96 -4.55 19.61 -13.35
CA PRO A 96 -3.59 20.27 -12.49
C PRO A 96 -2.65 19.28 -11.79
N GLN A 97 -1.45 19.75 -11.43
CA GLN A 97 -0.42 18.89 -10.84
C GLN A 97 -0.86 18.25 -9.52
N ARG A 98 -1.52 19.02 -8.64
CA ARG A 98 -2.05 18.52 -7.36
C ARG A 98 -3.10 17.42 -7.56
N PHE A 99 -3.97 17.60 -8.56
CA PHE A 99 -4.98 16.60 -8.92
C PHE A 99 -4.31 15.31 -9.40
N THR A 100 -3.31 15.44 -10.28
CA THR A 100 -2.55 14.29 -10.80
C THR A 100 -1.83 13.54 -9.67
N GLN A 101 -1.21 14.26 -8.74
CA GLN A 101 -0.56 13.69 -7.56
C GLN A 101 -1.54 12.85 -6.71
N GLN A 102 -2.70 13.41 -6.36
CA GLN A 102 -3.70 12.71 -5.55
C GLN A 102 -4.29 11.52 -6.32
N ALA A 103 -4.55 11.66 -7.62
CA ALA A 103 -5.06 10.58 -8.46
C ALA A 103 -4.11 9.37 -8.51
N VAL A 104 -2.80 9.61 -8.72
CA VAL A 104 -1.78 8.55 -8.71
C VAL A 104 -1.68 7.92 -7.32
N LEU A 105 -1.69 8.73 -6.26
CA LEU A 105 -1.61 8.26 -4.87
C LEU A 105 -2.79 7.33 -4.53
N VAL A 106 -4.01 7.74 -4.85
CA VAL A 106 -5.26 7.00 -4.59
C VAL A 106 -5.39 5.76 -5.48
N TRP A 107 -4.81 5.79 -6.68
CA TRP A 107 -4.70 4.59 -7.52
C TRP A 107 -3.75 3.55 -6.90
N ALA A 108 -2.59 3.98 -6.39
CA ALA A 108 -1.60 3.09 -5.79
C ALA A 108 -2.03 2.56 -4.41
N VAL A 109 -2.77 3.37 -3.65
CA VAL A 109 -3.31 3.03 -2.33
C VAL A 109 -4.84 3.09 -2.39
N PRO A 110 -5.50 2.05 -2.91
CA PRO A 110 -6.95 2.03 -3.03
C PRO A 110 -7.62 2.05 -1.67
N GLN A 111 -8.83 2.63 -1.61
CA GLN A 111 -9.63 2.62 -0.40
C GLN A 111 -9.92 1.18 -0.03
N GLN A 112 -9.51 0.78 1.17
CA GLN A 112 -9.76 -0.56 1.65
C GLN A 112 -11.28 -0.75 1.82
N SER A 113 -11.84 -1.77 1.19
CA SER A 113 -13.25 -2.10 1.32
C SER A 113 -13.60 -2.41 2.78
N LYS A 114 -14.86 -2.13 3.14
CA LYS A 114 -15.40 -2.29 4.51
C LYS A 114 -14.99 -3.64 5.09
N GLY A 115 -14.17 -3.63 6.15
CA GLY A 115 -13.73 -4.85 6.87
C GLY A 115 -12.24 -4.88 7.22
N ILE A 116 -11.37 -4.26 6.40
CA ILE A 116 -9.91 -4.20 6.68
C ILE A 116 -9.56 -2.99 7.54
N GLN A 117 -10.25 -1.87 7.32
CA GLN A 117 -10.28 -0.75 8.25
C GLN A 117 -11.05 -1.19 9.49
N ARG A 118 -10.34 -1.68 10.52
CA ARG A 118 -10.94 -1.76 11.86
C ARG A 118 -11.28 -0.33 12.25
N GLN A 119 -12.56 0.04 12.17
CA GLN A 119 -12.99 1.31 12.74
C GLN A 119 -12.63 1.27 14.22
N VAL A 120 -11.83 2.24 14.65
CA VAL A 120 -11.59 2.45 16.06
C VAL A 120 -12.95 2.79 16.65
N ARG A 121 -13.53 1.85 17.40
CA ARG A 121 -14.80 2.08 18.09
C ARG A 121 -14.50 3.04 19.24
N GLU A 122 -14.60 4.32 18.97
CA GLU A 122 -14.50 5.37 19.99
C GLU A 122 -15.76 5.36 20.84
N VAL A 123 -15.59 5.57 22.14
CA VAL A 123 -16.69 5.82 23.06
C VAL A 123 -17.17 7.23 22.81
N ALA A 124 -18.45 7.38 22.43
CA ALA A 124 -19.08 8.69 22.30
C ALA A 124 -19.15 9.40 23.66
N ALA A 125 -18.87 10.69 23.68
CA ALA A 125 -19.06 11.49 24.89
C ALA A 125 -20.55 11.53 25.25
N PRO A 126 -20.91 11.45 26.55
CA PRO A 126 -22.29 11.63 26.98
C PRO A 126 -22.78 13.05 26.61
N GLU A 127 -24.07 13.19 26.35
CA GLU A 127 -24.69 14.48 26.02
C GLU A 127 -24.41 15.51 27.12
N SER A 128 -24.00 16.71 26.71
CA SER A 128 -23.70 17.79 27.64
C SER A 128 -24.98 18.26 28.33
N ARG A 129 -24.95 18.36 29.65
CA ARG A 129 -26.06 18.96 30.39
C ARG A 129 -26.05 20.47 30.21
N THR A 130 -27.18 21.03 29.79
CA THR A 130 -27.39 22.47 29.68
C THR A 130 -28.31 22.95 30.79
N ASP A 131 -28.02 24.13 31.33
CA ASP A 131 -28.93 24.87 32.21
C ASP A 131 -29.73 25.86 31.36
N GLU A 132 -31.01 26.06 31.68
CA GLU A 132 -31.88 27.04 30.99
C GLU A 132 -31.39 28.50 31.17
N GLU A 133 -30.66 28.77 32.25
CA GLU A 133 -30.19 30.10 32.63
C GLU A 133 -28.75 30.42 32.17
N GLY A 134 -28.08 29.52 31.46
CA GLY A 134 -26.73 29.78 30.91
C GLY A 134 -25.63 30.01 31.97
N THR A 135 -25.85 29.60 33.21
CA THR A 135 -24.99 29.87 34.38
C THR A 135 -23.71 29.02 34.46
N GLY A 136 -23.49 28.10 33.51
CA GLY A 136 -22.28 27.26 33.47
C GLY A 136 -22.15 26.27 34.64
N LYS A 137 -23.25 25.98 35.36
CA LYS A 137 -23.25 25.17 36.59
C LYS A 137 -22.72 23.75 36.37
N TRP A 138 -22.95 23.19 35.18
CA TRP A 138 -22.50 21.83 34.82
C TRP A 138 -21.19 21.77 34.05
N ASP A 139 -20.52 22.89 33.79
CA ASP A 139 -19.32 22.93 32.93
C ASP A 139 -18.19 22.03 33.44
N TRP A 140 -17.97 22.00 34.75
CA TRP A 140 -16.95 21.13 35.35
C TRP A 140 -17.29 19.64 35.19
N ARG A 141 -18.57 19.27 35.21
CA ARG A 141 -19.01 17.87 35.00
C ARG A 141 -18.95 17.48 33.54
N ASN A 142 -19.39 18.37 32.65
CA ASN A 142 -19.31 18.17 31.20
C ASN A 142 -17.85 18.01 30.77
N LYS A 143 -16.95 18.87 31.30
CA LYS A 143 -15.50 18.77 31.08
C LYS A 143 -14.91 17.48 31.65
N ALA A 144 -15.25 17.11 32.89
CA ALA A 144 -14.77 15.86 33.48
C ALA A 144 -15.24 14.61 32.69
N ALA A 145 -16.46 14.64 32.16
CA ALA A 145 -16.98 13.57 31.30
C ALA A 145 -16.25 13.51 29.95
N GLN A 146 -16.01 14.67 29.32
CA GLN A 146 -15.20 14.79 28.11
C GLN A 146 -13.78 14.25 28.34
N ASP A 147 -13.08 14.73 29.37
CA ASP A 147 -11.73 14.27 29.72
C ASP A 147 -11.68 12.74 29.97
N SER A 148 -12.71 12.17 30.58
CA SER A 148 -12.81 10.72 30.80
C SER A 148 -12.93 9.96 29.48
N THR A 149 -13.76 10.44 28.55
CA THR A 149 -13.93 9.83 27.23
C THR A 149 -12.66 9.94 26.38
N GLU A 150 -11.98 11.09 26.43
CA GLU A 150 -10.69 11.30 25.76
C GLU A 150 -9.61 10.35 26.29
N ARG A 151 -9.53 10.15 27.62
CA ARG A 151 -8.61 9.17 28.23
C ARG A 151 -8.92 7.75 27.77
N ALA A 152 -10.19 7.37 27.71
CA ALA A 152 -10.61 6.05 27.24
C ALA A 152 -10.28 5.83 25.76
N ASN A 153 -10.47 6.84 24.92
CA ASN A 153 -10.20 6.77 23.48
C ASN A 153 -8.71 6.90 23.14
N ARG A 154 -7.87 7.48 24.03
CA ARG A 154 -6.43 7.68 23.79
C ARG A 154 -5.69 6.40 23.43
N HIS A 155 -5.93 5.31 24.15
CA HIS A 155 -5.30 4.02 23.90
C HIS A 155 -5.79 3.39 22.58
N ALA A 156 -7.07 3.55 22.26
CA ALA A 156 -7.64 3.07 21.01
C ALA A 156 -7.06 3.83 19.79
N ARG A 157 -6.87 5.15 19.92
CA ARG A 157 -6.17 6.00 18.93
C ARG A 157 -4.70 5.62 18.80
N SER A 158 -3.98 5.46 19.91
CA SER A 158 -2.56 5.09 19.86
C SER A 158 -2.34 3.71 19.25
N ILE A 159 -3.21 2.71 19.51
CA ILE A 159 -3.14 1.40 18.85
C ILE A 159 -3.35 1.53 17.34
N ALA A 160 -4.30 2.36 16.90
CA ALA A 160 -4.54 2.59 15.49
C ALA A 160 -3.34 3.28 14.80
N GLU A 161 -2.69 4.22 15.49
CA GLU A 161 -1.48 4.90 15.02
C GLU A 161 -0.27 3.96 15.00
N THR A 162 -0.01 3.20 16.07
CA THR A 162 1.18 2.31 16.20
C THR A 162 1.18 1.09 15.28
N ARG A 163 0.02 0.58 14.84
CA ARG A 163 -0.04 -0.54 13.86
C ARG A 163 0.32 -0.13 12.43
N SER A 164 0.72 1.11 12.19
CA SER A 164 1.21 1.60 10.90
C SER A 164 2.59 1.07 10.52
N GLY A 165 2.99 -0.14 10.93
CA GLY A 165 4.35 -0.64 10.72
C GLY A 165 4.75 -0.74 9.25
N GLU A 166 3.87 -1.17 8.35
CA GLU A 166 4.30 -1.49 6.97
C GLU A 166 3.30 -1.07 5.89
N MET A 167 1.99 -1.13 6.12
CA MET A 167 1.00 -0.79 5.08
C MET A 167 0.61 0.69 5.09
N ILE A 168 0.60 1.34 3.91
CA ILE A 168 0.09 2.71 3.74
C ILE A 168 -1.43 2.66 3.76
N VAL A 169 -2.05 3.45 4.62
CA VAL A 169 -3.50 3.67 4.69
C VAL A 169 -3.74 5.16 4.59
N LEU A 170 -4.58 5.59 3.64
CA LEU A 170 -4.97 6.98 3.48
C LEU A 170 -6.27 7.26 4.24
N ALA A 171 -6.47 8.52 4.64
CA ALA A 171 -7.73 8.94 5.23
C ALA A 171 -8.85 8.94 4.18
N ALA A 172 -10.11 8.85 4.63
CA ALA A 172 -11.27 8.89 3.73
C ALA A 172 -11.31 10.17 2.88
N SER A 173 -10.87 11.30 3.44
CA SER A 173 -10.80 12.59 2.74
C SER A 173 -9.84 12.58 1.55
N ASN A 174 -8.79 11.74 1.56
CA ASN A 174 -7.90 11.61 0.41
C ASN A 174 -8.61 11.03 -0.82
N TYR A 175 -9.72 10.30 -0.65
CA TYR A 175 -10.48 9.72 -1.76
C TYR A 175 -11.54 10.68 -2.32
N ASP A 176 -11.83 11.78 -1.62
CA ASP A 176 -12.76 12.80 -2.09
C ASP A 176 -12.10 13.70 -3.14
N MET A 177 -12.49 13.50 -4.39
CA MET A 177 -11.95 14.19 -5.56
C MET A 177 -12.21 15.70 -5.54
N THR A 178 -13.24 16.16 -4.82
CA THR A 178 -13.54 17.59 -4.70
C THR A 178 -12.43 18.34 -3.96
N SER A 179 -11.67 17.64 -3.11
CA SER A 179 -10.58 18.20 -2.32
C SER A 179 -9.24 18.25 -3.07
N TRP A 180 -9.12 17.64 -4.25
CA TRP A 180 -7.85 17.45 -4.98
C TRP A 180 -7.38 18.68 -5.74
N ASP A 181 -8.26 19.67 -5.88
CA ASP A 181 -8.04 20.88 -6.65
C ASP A 181 -8.69 22.08 -5.95
N SER A 182 -8.27 23.30 -6.29
CA SER A 182 -8.80 24.56 -5.75
C SER A 182 -9.71 25.30 -6.73
N GLN A 183 -9.84 24.83 -7.98
CA GLN A 183 -10.59 25.53 -9.03
C GLN A 183 -12.11 25.29 -8.97
N GLY A 184 -12.57 24.27 -8.23
CA GLY A 184 -14.01 24.00 -8.07
C GLY A 184 -14.71 23.63 -9.38
N LEU A 185 -14.06 22.83 -10.23
CA LEU A 185 -14.62 22.38 -11.51
C LEU A 185 -15.77 21.37 -11.32
N THR A 186 -16.48 21.09 -12.40
CA THR A 186 -17.58 20.12 -12.40
C THR A 186 -17.07 18.71 -12.11
N GLU A 187 -17.87 17.93 -11.37
CA GLU A 187 -17.54 16.54 -11.00
C GLU A 187 -17.22 15.66 -12.22
N ARG A 188 -17.94 15.86 -13.34
CA ARG A 188 -17.70 15.13 -14.61
C ARG A 188 -16.27 15.31 -15.13
N THR A 189 -15.71 16.51 -14.96
CA THR A 189 -14.35 16.82 -15.40
C THR A 189 -13.33 16.06 -14.55
N TYR A 190 -13.50 16.10 -13.22
CA TYR A 190 -12.65 15.35 -12.30
C TYR A 190 -12.73 13.84 -12.57
N GLN A 191 -13.92 13.27 -12.77
CA GLN A 191 -14.10 11.86 -13.10
C GLN A 191 -13.39 11.49 -14.42
N ARG A 192 -13.52 12.33 -15.46
CA ARG A 192 -12.84 12.11 -16.74
C ARG A 192 -11.31 12.11 -16.60
N TRP A 193 -10.76 13.08 -15.88
CA TRP A 193 -9.31 13.16 -15.62
C TRP A 193 -8.81 11.97 -14.80
N ASN A 194 -9.50 11.63 -13.71
CA ASN A 194 -9.13 10.51 -12.86
C ASN A 194 -9.17 9.19 -13.65
N LYS A 195 -10.20 9.00 -14.49
CA LYS A 195 -10.29 7.83 -15.37
C LYS A 195 -9.11 7.78 -16.36
N ALA A 196 -8.83 8.87 -17.06
CA ALA A 196 -7.71 8.91 -18.02
C ALA A 196 -6.36 8.61 -17.37
N ILE A 197 -6.10 9.15 -16.17
CA ILE A 197 -4.88 8.88 -15.41
C ILE A 197 -4.82 7.41 -15.00
N ARG A 198 -5.91 6.86 -14.45
CA ARG A 198 -5.99 5.46 -14.02
C ARG A 198 -5.80 4.49 -15.17
N ASP A 199 -6.49 4.71 -16.29
CA ASP A 199 -6.38 3.89 -17.49
C ASP A 199 -4.92 3.90 -18.02
N GLY A 200 -4.27 5.07 -18.02
CA GLY A 200 -2.87 5.19 -18.38
C GLY A 200 -1.91 4.45 -17.43
N LEU A 201 -2.17 4.47 -16.12
CA LEU A 201 -1.38 3.76 -15.13
C LEU A 201 -1.58 2.23 -15.21
N GLU A 202 -2.82 1.77 -15.36
CA GLU A 202 -3.12 0.35 -15.57
C GLU A 202 -2.52 -0.17 -16.88
N GLY A 203 -2.48 0.65 -17.94
CA GLY A 203 -1.75 0.32 -19.17
C GLY A 203 -0.28 -0.02 -18.91
N ILE A 204 0.43 0.82 -18.13
CA ILE A 204 1.83 0.57 -17.76
C ILE A 204 1.97 -0.71 -16.94
N VAL A 205 1.05 -0.97 -16.01
CA VAL A 205 1.07 -2.19 -15.20
C VAL A 205 0.83 -3.43 -16.06
N ASN A 206 -0.11 -3.38 -17.00
CA ASN A 206 -0.39 -4.50 -17.90
C ASN A 206 0.79 -4.80 -18.84
N GLU A 207 1.42 -3.76 -19.40
CA GLU A 207 2.66 -3.89 -20.17
C GLU A 207 3.77 -4.53 -19.32
N ALA A 208 3.98 -4.05 -18.10
CA ALA A 208 4.97 -4.58 -17.17
C ALA A 208 4.70 -6.05 -16.79
N LEU A 209 3.44 -6.43 -16.57
CA LEU A 209 3.05 -7.81 -16.25
C LEU A 209 3.23 -8.73 -17.46
N THR A 210 2.99 -8.24 -18.67
CA THR A 210 3.19 -9.03 -19.91
C THR A 210 4.67 -9.29 -20.13
N GLU A 211 5.53 -8.28 -19.98
CA GLU A 211 6.98 -8.46 -20.04
C GLU A 211 7.50 -9.36 -18.92
N ALA A 212 7.03 -9.16 -17.69
CA ALA A 212 7.37 -10.02 -16.57
C ALA A 212 6.96 -11.49 -16.82
N GLN A 213 5.81 -11.72 -17.45
CA GLN A 213 5.37 -13.05 -17.82
C GLN A 213 6.38 -13.74 -18.74
N HIS A 214 6.72 -13.10 -19.86
CA HIS A 214 7.70 -13.65 -20.81
C HIS A 214 9.05 -13.93 -20.15
N LEU A 215 9.54 -13.01 -19.31
CA LEU A 215 10.80 -13.19 -18.59
C LEU A 215 10.77 -14.39 -17.64
N LEU A 216 9.65 -14.60 -16.94
CA LEU A 216 9.50 -15.67 -15.96
C LEU A 216 9.22 -17.04 -16.59
N GLU A 217 8.55 -17.06 -17.75
CA GLU A 217 8.40 -18.25 -18.60
C GLU A 217 9.76 -18.71 -19.12
N VAL A 218 10.58 -17.78 -19.65
CA VAL A 218 11.95 -18.08 -20.12
C VAL A 218 12.84 -18.57 -18.98
N ALA A 219 12.68 -18.01 -17.78
CA ALA A 219 13.39 -18.46 -16.58
C ALA A 219 12.85 -19.79 -16.01
N GLY A 220 11.76 -20.33 -16.54
CA GLY A 220 11.18 -21.62 -16.13
C GLY A 220 10.58 -21.62 -14.72
N VAL A 221 10.25 -20.45 -14.17
CA VAL A 221 9.74 -20.30 -12.78
C VAL A 221 8.21 -20.25 -12.70
N LEU A 222 7.52 -19.93 -13.80
CA LEU A 222 6.06 -19.94 -13.89
C LEU A 222 5.53 -21.31 -14.29
N GLU A 223 4.44 -21.74 -13.64
CA GLU A 223 3.61 -22.85 -14.14
C GLU A 223 3.05 -22.48 -15.52
N ASN A 224 3.42 -23.24 -16.55
CA ASN A 224 2.76 -23.13 -17.85
C ASN A 224 1.31 -23.60 -17.66
N GLU A 225 0.35 -22.69 -17.69
CA GLU A 225 -1.05 -23.06 -17.95
C GLU A 225 -1.12 -23.55 -19.40
N ALA A 226 -0.83 -24.83 -19.61
CA ALA A 226 -1.33 -25.54 -20.78
C ALA A 226 -2.85 -25.65 -20.60
N ALA A 227 -3.58 -24.68 -21.17
CA ALA A 227 -5.03 -24.73 -21.36
C ALA A 227 -5.32 -24.79 -22.86
#